data_AF-A0A009RWE8-F1
#
_entry.id   AF-A0A009RWE8-F1
#
_cell.length_a   1.000
_cell.length_b   1.000
_cell.length_c   1.000
_cell.angle_alpha   90.00
_cell.angle_beta   90.00
_cell.angle_gamma   90.00
#
_symmetry.space_group_name_H-M   'P 1'
#
loop_
_entity.id
_entity.type
_entity.pdbx_description
1 polymer ?
#
loop_
_entity_poly.entity_id
_entity_poly.type
_entity_poly.pdbx_seq_one_letter_code
_entity_poly.pdbx_strand_id
1 'polypeptide(L)'
;MAKNNEKANSEVKNPLDAQLQKWIGHYIGVILQTSKNFSFVGIFLSILSINVSIIFWKLDQRTSFLIKQSEAVFKRLERNSPIDIGIFCNEEANLEKNNIDKCFITKIVTYGLIFRTIFFITGMIGCLGVLIFLSIINGYMILK
;
A
#
# COMPACT_ATOMS: atom_id res chain seq x y z
N MET A 1 8.34 -51.21 19.01
CA MET A 1 6.97 -50.66 19.21
C MET A 1 6.84 -49.15 18.95
N ALA A 2 7.91 -48.40 18.64
CA ALA A 2 7.82 -46.94 18.42
C ALA A 2 7.52 -46.52 16.96
N LYS A 3 7.73 -47.40 15.97
CA LYS A 3 7.65 -47.07 14.54
C LYS A 3 6.20 -46.95 13.98
N ASN A 4 5.20 -47.40 14.74
CA ASN A 4 3.79 -47.32 14.33
C ASN A 4 3.10 -46.02 14.76
N ASN A 5 3.66 -45.28 15.73
CA ASN A 5 3.08 -44.02 16.20
C ASN A 5 3.49 -42.81 15.34
N GLU A 6 4.59 -42.90 14.60
CA GLU A 6 5.07 -41.80 13.75
C GLU A 6 4.35 -41.77 12.38
N LYS A 7 3.96 -42.95 11.87
CA LYS A 7 3.19 -43.08 10.61
C LYS A 7 1.74 -42.59 10.76
N ALA A 8 1.15 -42.72 11.94
CA ALA A 8 -0.20 -42.25 12.22
C ALA A 8 -0.29 -40.71 12.29
N ASN A 9 0.83 -40.00 12.54
CA ASN A 9 0.86 -38.55 12.58
C ASN A 9 1.15 -37.90 11.21
N SER A 10 1.73 -38.66 10.27
CA SER A 10 1.94 -38.20 8.89
C SER A 10 0.71 -38.36 7.98
N GLU A 11 -0.27 -39.18 8.39
CA GLU A 11 -1.52 -39.41 7.65
C GLU A 11 -2.67 -38.50 8.12
N VAL A 12 -2.51 -37.83 9.26
CA VAL A 12 -3.38 -36.72 9.69
C VAL A 12 -2.79 -35.41 9.18
N LYS A 13 -2.53 -35.33 7.86
CA LYS A 13 -2.51 -34.03 7.18
C LYS A 13 -3.96 -33.53 7.27
N ASN A 14 -4.18 -32.71 8.29
CA ASN A 14 -5.47 -32.34 8.86
C ASN A 14 -6.54 -32.22 7.75
N PRO A 15 -7.68 -32.91 7.83
CA PRO A 15 -8.78 -32.71 6.87
C PRO A 15 -9.17 -31.23 6.74
N LEU A 16 -8.83 -30.42 7.75
CA LEU A 16 -8.90 -28.96 7.75
C LEU A 16 -8.06 -28.28 6.64
N ASP A 17 -6.82 -28.70 6.34
CA ASP A 17 -5.99 -28.05 5.30
C ASP A 17 -6.47 -28.38 3.88
N ALA A 18 -6.94 -29.60 3.67
CA ALA A 18 -7.57 -30.02 2.42
C ALA A 18 -8.92 -29.31 2.20
N GLN A 19 -9.68 -29.06 3.27
CA GLN A 19 -10.88 -28.23 3.22
C GLN A 19 -10.53 -26.77 2.93
N LEU A 20 -9.52 -26.20 3.60
CA LEU A 20 -9.07 -24.81 3.38
C LEU A 20 -8.67 -24.56 1.92
N GLN A 21 -7.95 -25.50 1.32
CA GLN A 21 -7.55 -25.42 -0.09
C GLN A 21 -8.75 -25.54 -1.04
N LYS A 22 -9.76 -26.37 -0.71
CA LYS A 22 -11.03 -26.45 -1.44
C LYS A 22 -11.84 -25.16 -1.33
N TRP A 23 -11.93 -24.56 -0.14
CA TRP A 23 -12.61 -23.29 0.07
C TRP A 23 -11.94 -22.18 -0.75
N ILE A 24 -10.61 -22.07 -0.69
CA ILE A 24 -9.85 -21.08 -1.49
C ILE A 24 -10.14 -21.27 -2.99
N GLY A 25 -10.07 -22.50 -3.50
CA GLY A 25 -10.36 -22.80 -4.92
C GLY A 25 -11.79 -22.44 -5.32
N HIS A 26 -12.77 -22.71 -4.47
CA HIS A 26 -14.17 -22.35 -4.69
C HIS A 26 -14.36 -20.83 -4.72
N TYR A 27 -13.80 -20.11 -3.75
CA TYR A 27 -13.89 -18.65 -3.70
C TYR A 27 -13.21 -17.98 -4.90
N ILE A 28 -12.00 -18.42 -5.29
CA ILE A 28 -11.35 -17.92 -6.51
C ILE A 28 -12.23 -18.19 -7.74
N GLY A 29 -12.81 -19.38 -7.87
CA GLY A 29 -13.67 -19.74 -8.99
C GLY A 29 -14.93 -18.88 -9.09
N VAL A 30 -15.62 -18.67 -7.97
CA VAL A 30 -16.82 -17.82 -7.90
C VAL A 30 -16.50 -16.36 -8.19
N ILE A 31 -15.38 -15.84 -7.68
CA ILE A 31 -14.92 -14.48 -7.97
C ILE A 31 -14.64 -14.32 -9.47
N LEU A 32 -13.95 -15.30 -10.08
CA LEU A 32 -13.59 -15.26 -11.49
C LEU A 32 -14.83 -15.38 -12.39
N GLN A 33 -15.81 -16.21 -12.04
CA GLN A 33 -17.06 -16.33 -12.78
C GLN A 33 -17.93 -15.08 -12.66
N THR A 34 -18.01 -14.48 -11.47
CA THR A 34 -18.74 -13.23 -11.24
C THR A 34 -18.08 -12.07 -11.99
N SER A 35 -16.73 -12.02 -12.01
CA SER A 35 -15.97 -10.97 -12.68
C SER A 35 -16.28 -10.86 -14.17
N LYS A 36 -16.67 -11.94 -14.85
CA LYS A 36 -17.05 -11.91 -16.28
C LYS A 36 -18.27 -11.03 -16.56
N ASN A 37 -19.32 -11.12 -15.73
CA ASN A 37 -20.53 -10.33 -15.93
C ASN A 37 -20.35 -8.86 -15.51
N PHE A 38 -19.43 -8.60 -14.59
CA PHE A 38 -19.15 -7.26 -14.05
C PHE A 38 -17.88 -6.61 -14.61
N SER A 39 -17.25 -7.18 -15.65
CA SER A 39 -15.95 -6.71 -16.16
C SER A 39 -15.96 -5.24 -16.58
N PHE A 40 -17.06 -4.75 -17.16
CA PHE A 40 -17.20 -3.34 -17.54
C PHE A 40 -17.21 -2.39 -16.33
N VAL A 41 -17.92 -2.77 -15.26
CA VAL A 41 -17.95 -2.01 -14.00
C VAL A 41 -16.58 -2.02 -13.32
N GLY A 42 -15.87 -3.16 -13.38
CA GLY A 42 -14.52 -3.31 -12.86
C GLY A 42 -13.50 -2.36 -13.53
N ILE A 43 -13.57 -2.20 -14.85
CA ILE A 43 -12.74 -1.25 -15.59
C ILE A 43 -13.05 0.19 -15.18
N PHE A 44 -14.34 0.55 -15.13
CA PHE A 44 -14.76 1.88 -14.72
C PHE A 44 -14.26 2.23 -13.31
N LEU A 45 -14.39 1.31 -12.35
CA LEU A 45 -13.92 1.49 -10.99
C LEU A 45 -12.39 1.62 -10.91
N SER A 46 -11.67 0.84 -11.71
CA SER A 46 -10.20 0.90 -11.78
C SER A 46 -9.72 2.24 -12.34
N ILE A 47 -10.38 2.76 -13.39
CA ILE A 47 -10.10 4.09 -13.95
C ILE A 47 -10.41 5.19 -12.92
N LEU A 48 -11.53 5.09 -12.20
CA LEU A 48 -11.85 6.03 -11.12
C LEU A 48 -10.76 6.01 -10.03
N SER A 49 -10.29 4.82 -9.63
CA SER A 49 -9.21 4.69 -8.65
C SER A 49 -7.92 5.38 -9.08
N ILE A 50 -7.54 5.26 -10.36
CA ILE A 50 -6.38 5.97 -10.92
C ILE A 50 -6.58 7.49 -10.85
N ASN A 51 -7.76 7.99 -11.24
CA ASN A 51 -8.06 9.43 -11.19
C ASN A 51 -8.00 9.97 -9.77
N VAL A 52 -8.62 9.26 -8.82
CA VAL A 52 -8.57 9.61 -7.39
C VAL A 52 -7.11 9.64 -6.92
N SER A 53 -6.30 8.63 -7.26
CA SER A 53 -4.88 8.62 -6.90
C SER A 53 -4.12 9.85 -7.42
N ILE A 54 -4.36 10.26 -8.67
CA ILE A 54 -3.71 11.44 -9.27
C ILE A 54 -4.15 12.74 -8.57
N ILE A 55 -5.45 12.89 -8.27
CA ILE A 55 -5.99 14.06 -7.59
C ILE A 55 -5.41 14.16 -6.18
N PHE A 56 -5.44 13.06 -5.43
CA PHE A 56 -4.89 13.00 -4.08
C PHE A 56 -3.38 13.22 -4.07
N TRP A 57 -2.65 12.70 -5.05
CA TRP A 57 -1.22 12.99 -5.21
C TRP A 57 -0.96 14.50 -5.32
N LYS A 58 -1.74 15.21 -6.13
CA LYS A 58 -1.60 16.67 -6.30
C LYS A 58 -2.01 17.45 -5.06
N LEU A 59 -3.05 17.02 -4.36
CA LEU A 59 -3.50 17.66 -3.12
C LEU A 59 -2.48 17.47 -2.00
N ASP A 60 -1.98 16.25 -1.82
CA ASP A 60 -1.02 15.93 -0.76
C ASP A 60 0.30 16.67 -0.93
N GLN A 61 0.75 16.85 -2.17
CA GLN A 61 1.93 17.67 -2.48
C GLN A 61 1.79 19.11 -1.98
N ARG A 62 0.59 19.70 -2.05
CA ARG A 62 0.32 21.07 -1.55
C ARG A 62 0.23 21.11 -0.03
N THR A 63 -0.42 20.13 0.58
CA THR A 63 -0.54 20.02 2.04
C THR A 63 0.84 19.86 2.70
N SER A 64 1.69 19.00 2.14
CA SER A 64 3.07 18.81 2.62
C SER A 64 3.91 20.09 2.51
N PHE A 65 3.69 20.92 1.49
CA PHE A 65 4.33 22.22 1.37
C PHE A 65 3.87 23.21 2.45
N LEU A 66 2.56 23.28 2.72
CA LEU A 66 1.98 24.12 3.77
C LEU A 66 2.48 23.75 5.17
N ILE A 67 2.62 22.46 5.46
CA ILE A 67 3.20 21.97 6.72
C ILE A 67 4.64 22.45 6.85
N LYS A 68 5.47 22.23 5.82
CA LYS A 68 6.88 22.66 5.83
C LYS A 68 7.04 24.18 5.92
N GLN A 69 6.12 24.95 5.31
CA GLN A 69 6.12 26.40 5.40
C GLN A 69 5.73 26.86 6.81
N SER A 70 4.74 26.22 7.43
CA SER A 70 4.35 26.46 8.83
C SER A 70 5.52 26.17 9.78
N GLU A 71 6.20 25.03 9.61
CA GLU A 71 7.42 24.69 10.38
C GLU A 71 8.51 25.77 10.23
N ALA A 72 8.75 26.25 9.01
CA ALA A 72 9.75 27.29 8.76
C ALA A 72 9.39 28.64 9.42
N VAL A 73 8.10 29.00 9.45
CA VAL A 73 7.62 30.20 10.13
C VAL A 73 7.76 30.05 11.64
N PHE A 74 7.39 28.90 12.21
CA PHE A 74 7.58 28.62 13.63
C PHE A 74 9.05 28.69 14.05
N LYS A 75 9.98 28.11 13.27
CA LYS A 75 11.43 28.23 13.52
C LYS A 75 11.93 29.68 13.52
N ARG A 76 11.45 30.51 12.59
CA ARG A 76 11.81 31.93 12.54
C ARG A 76 11.27 32.70 13.74
N LEU A 77 10.10 32.31 14.25
CA LEU A 77 9.45 32.92 15.39
C LEU A 77 10.13 32.49 16.70
N GLU A 78 10.54 31.23 16.81
CA GLU A 78 11.33 30.68 17.92
C GLU A 78 12.71 31.34 18.00
N ARG A 79 13.43 31.48 16.88
CA ARG A 79 14.76 32.11 16.84
C ARG A 79 14.77 33.61 17.20
N ASN A 80 13.64 34.30 17.01
CA ASN A 80 13.49 35.71 17.42
C ASN A 80 12.88 35.86 18.82
N SER A 81 12.49 34.76 19.46
CA SER A 81 12.01 34.74 20.84
C SER A 81 13.19 34.56 21.80
N PRO A 82 13.23 35.27 22.95
CA PRO A 82 14.29 35.11 23.95
C PRO A 82 14.21 33.79 24.73
N ILE A 83 13.21 32.94 24.46
CA ILE A 83 12.99 31.67 25.14
C ILE A 83 13.46 30.56 24.20
N ASP A 84 14.63 29.98 24.51
CA ASP A 84 15.25 28.87 23.77
C ASP A 84 14.47 27.56 24.03
N ILE A 85 13.27 27.46 23.47
CA ILE A 85 12.47 26.23 23.47
C ILE A 85 12.86 25.50 22.19
N GLY A 86 14.10 24.99 22.13
CA GLY A 86 14.72 24.35 20.97
C GLY A 86 14.08 23.03 20.53
N ILE A 87 12.76 23.00 20.30
CA ILE A 87 12.02 21.81 19.87
C ILE A 87 12.20 21.62 18.36
N PHE A 88 12.08 22.67 17.53
CA PHE A 88 12.21 22.54 16.08
C PHE A 88 13.63 22.77 15.54
N CYS A 89 14.46 23.59 16.20
CA CYS A 89 15.86 23.78 15.82
C CYS A 89 16.75 22.57 16.14
N ASN A 90 16.45 21.85 17.23
CA ASN A 90 17.21 20.68 17.63
C ASN A 90 16.75 19.40 16.92
N GLU A 91 15.51 19.35 16.43
CA GLU A 91 14.97 18.21 15.68
C GLU A 91 15.72 17.99 14.37
N GLU A 92 16.04 19.03 13.59
CA GLU A 92 16.80 18.86 12.33
C GLU A 92 18.25 18.41 12.56
N ALA A 93 18.93 18.96 13.57
CA ALA A 93 20.29 18.57 13.92
C ALA A 93 20.35 17.13 14.47
N ASN A 94 19.32 16.70 15.22
CA ASN A 94 19.18 15.31 15.64
C ASN A 94 18.76 14.39 14.50
N LEU A 95 17.94 14.85 13.55
CA LEU A 95 17.53 14.11 12.36
C LEU A 95 18.70 13.85 11.42
N GLU A 96 19.58 14.84 11.21
CA GLU A 96 20.81 14.66 10.43
C GLU A 96 21.73 13.64 11.10
N LYS A 97 22.03 13.81 12.41
CA LYS A 97 22.86 12.87 13.17
C LYS A 97 22.30 11.45 13.21
N ASN A 98 20.98 11.30 13.33
CA ASN A 98 20.32 10.00 13.49
C ASN A 98 20.03 9.29 12.14
N ASN A 99 20.24 9.96 11.01
CA ASN A 99 20.09 9.43 9.66
C ASN A 99 21.40 9.04 8.96
N ILE A 100 22.57 9.31 9.55
CA ILE A 100 23.88 9.05 8.92
C ILE A 100 24.10 7.55 8.67
N ASP A 101 23.65 6.69 9.60
CA ASP A 101 23.89 5.23 9.56
C ASP A 101 22.62 4.39 9.29
N LYS A 102 21.51 5.02 8.87
CA LYS A 102 20.23 4.31 8.68
C LYS A 102 19.87 4.13 7.22
N CYS A 103 19.49 2.90 6.87
CA CYS A 103 18.99 2.53 5.56
C CYS A 103 17.77 3.40 5.16
N PHE A 104 17.53 3.57 3.85
CA PHE A 104 16.48 4.44 3.28
C PHE A 104 15.06 4.20 3.85
N ILE A 105 14.83 3.00 4.41
CA ILE A 105 13.57 2.56 5.04
C ILE A 105 13.47 3.01 6.52
N THR A 106 14.59 3.08 7.23
CA THR A 106 14.67 3.46 8.65
C THR A 106 15.05 4.93 8.83
N LYS A 107 15.36 5.60 7.71
CA LYS A 107 15.55 7.04 7.65
C LYS A 107 14.27 7.72 8.12
N ILE A 108 14.37 8.76 8.96
CA ILE A 108 13.20 9.58 9.25
C ILE A 108 12.87 10.34 7.97
N VAL A 109 11.84 9.86 7.31
CA VAL A 109 11.37 10.32 6.02
C VAL A 109 10.35 11.42 6.26
N THR A 110 10.50 12.55 5.55
CA THR A 110 9.53 13.64 5.60
C THR A 110 8.15 13.14 5.25
N TYR A 111 7.14 13.59 6.00
CA TYR A 111 5.72 13.24 5.86
C TYR A 111 5.25 13.10 4.40
N GLY A 112 5.61 14.05 3.53
CA GLY A 112 5.23 14.04 2.12
C GLY A 112 5.81 12.90 1.26
N LEU A 113 6.92 12.27 1.64
CA LEU A 113 7.49 11.15 0.87
C LEU A 113 6.77 9.83 1.19
N ILE A 114 6.30 9.64 2.43
CA ILE A 114 5.47 8.49 2.81
C ILE A 114 4.14 8.53 2.05
N PHE A 115 3.47 9.68 2.04
CA PHE A 115 2.21 9.85 1.32
C PHE A 115 2.37 9.67 -0.19
N ARG A 116 3.43 10.22 -0.79
CA ARG A 116 3.73 10.00 -2.22
C ARG A 116 3.91 8.52 -2.56
N THR A 117 4.49 7.74 -1.65
CA THR A 117 4.70 6.30 -1.83
C THR A 117 3.38 5.54 -1.74
N ILE A 118 2.49 5.89 -0.80
CA ILE A 118 1.16 5.27 -0.67
C ILE A 118 0.33 5.50 -1.92
N PHE A 119 0.26 6.73 -2.43
CA PHE A 119 -0.51 7.01 -3.65
C PHE A 119 0.11 6.35 -4.90
N PHE A 120 1.43 6.21 -4.95
CA PHE A 120 2.09 5.44 -6.01
C PHE A 120 1.63 3.98 -6.00
N ILE A 121 1.62 3.33 -4.83
CA ILE A 121 1.17 1.94 -4.68
C ILE A 121 -0.32 1.82 -5.03
N THR A 122 -1.16 2.75 -4.57
CA THR A 122 -2.59 2.77 -4.91
C THR A 122 -2.84 3.01 -6.40
N GLY A 123 -2.06 3.87 -7.06
CA GLY A 123 -2.13 4.03 -8.52
C GLY A 123 -1.73 2.76 -9.27
N MET A 124 -0.67 2.09 -8.80
CA MET A 124 -0.24 0.79 -9.33
C MET A 124 -1.32 -0.28 -9.20
N ILE A 125 -2.04 -0.35 -8.07
CA ILE A 125 -3.15 -1.29 -7.90
C ILE A 125 -4.28 -1.01 -8.89
N GLY A 126 -4.58 0.27 -9.15
CA GLY A 126 -5.58 0.67 -10.15
C GLY A 126 -5.19 0.25 -11.56
N CYS A 127 -3.93 0.45 -11.94
CA CYS A 127 -3.40 0.00 -13.24
C CYS A 127 -3.46 -1.53 -13.41
N LEU A 128 -3.06 -2.29 -12.37
CA LEU A 128 -3.19 -3.75 -12.37
C LEU A 128 -4.65 -4.19 -12.52
N GLY A 129 -5.57 -3.50 -11.85
CA GLY A 129 -7.01 -3.73 -11.99
C GLY A 129 -7.48 -3.60 -13.44
N VAL A 130 -7.10 -2.52 -14.13
CA VAL A 130 -7.43 -2.34 -15.55
C VAL A 130 -6.88 -3.48 -16.42
N LEU A 131 -5.61 -3.87 -16.22
CA LEU A 131 -4.98 -4.94 -17.00
C LEU A 131 -5.66 -6.31 -16.81
N ILE A 132 -6.04 -6.64 -15.58
CA ILE A 132 -6.75 -7.88 -15.27
C ILE A 132 -8.12 -7.91 -15.95
N PHE A 133 -8.92 -6.85 -15.79
CA PHE A 133 -10.24 -6.81 -16.41
C PHE A 133 -10.18 -6.76 -17.95
N LEU A 134 -9.19 -6.08 -18.52
CA LEU A 134 -8.97 -6.07 -19.97
C LEU A 134 -8.63 -7.48 -20.50
N SER A 135 -7.80 -8.22 -19.78
CA SER A 135 -7.43 -9.60 -20.12
C SER A 135 -8.64 -10.54 -20.07
N ILE A 136 -9.54 -10.35 -19.10
CA ILE A 136 -10.80 -11.11 -18.99
C ILE A 136 -11.72 -10.85 -20.18
N ILE A 137 -11.87 -9.59 -20.60
CA ILE A 137 -12.69 -9.22 -21.77
C ILE A 137 -12.09 -9.78 -23.06
N ASN A 138 -10.77 -9.67 -23.25
CA ASN A 138 -10.13 -10.19 -24.45
C ASN A 138 -10.24 -11.72 -24.55
N GLY A 139 -10.09 -12.42 -23.41
CA GLY A 139 -10.34 -13.86 -23.35
C GLY A 139 -11.80 -14.26 -23.61
N TYR A 140 -12.76 -13.39 -23.27
CA TYR A 140 -14.18 -13.58 -23.61
C TYR A 140 -14.45 -13.39 -25.11
N MET A 141 -13.80 -12.40 -25.74
CA MET A 141 -13.91 -12.14 -27.20
C MET A 141 -13.32 -13.27 -28.05
N ILE A 142 -12.27 -13.95 -27.56
CA ILE A 142 -11.59 -15.05 -28.27
C ILE A 142 -12.33 -16.40 -28.18
N LEU A 143 -13.17 -16.61 -27.16
CA LEU A 143 -13.87 -17.87 -26.94
C LEU A 143 -15.27 -17.93 -27.59
N LYS A 144 -15.67 -16.86 -28.28
CA LYS A 144 -16.95 -16.72 -28.99
C LYS A 144 -16.74 -16.79 -30.49
#